data_AF-A0A257KD84-F1
#
_entry.id   AF-A0A257KD84-F1
#
_cell.length_a   1.000
_cell.length_b   1.000
_cell.length_c   1.000
_cell.angle_alpha   90.00
_cell.angle_beta   90.00
_cell.angle_gamma   90.00
#
_symmetry.space_group_name_H-M   'P 1'
#
loop_
_entity.id
_entity.type
_entity.pdbx_description
1 polymer ?
#
loop_
_entity_poly.entity_id
_entity_poly.type
_entity_poly.pdbx_seq_one_letter_code
_entity_poly.pdbx_strand_id
1 'polypeptide(L)'
;MKYRDLRDFAGQLERLGELRRVPESVSPHLEMTALSDRVLRAEGPALWFERPTGHTVPVLANLFGTPRRVALGMGVDDVRELREIGSLLARLKEPEPPQG
;
A
#
# COMPACT_ATOMS: atom_id res chain seq x y z
N MET A 1 -6.81 -15.06 -0.67
CA MET A 1 -6.20 -13.72 -0.54
C MET A 1 -6.45 -13.20 0.86
N LYS A 2 -5.46 -12.57 1.51
CA LYS A 2 -5.55 -12.07 2.90
C LYS A 2 -6.59 -10.95 3.08
N TYR A 3 -6.95 -10.25 2.00
CA TYR A 3 -7.97 -9.19 1.98
C TYR A 3 -9.00 -9.44 0.89
N ARG A 4 -10.23 -8.99 1.12
CA ARG A 4 -11.33 -9.11 0.15
C ARG A 4 -11.34 -7.98 -0.88
N ASP A 5 -11.02 -6.77 -0.44
CA ASP A 5 -10.94 -5.58 -1.28
C ASP A 5 -9.98 -4.53 -0.69
N LEU A 6 -9.85 -3.39 -1.37
CA LEU A 6 -9.01 -2.28 -0.93
C LEU A 6 -9.47 -1.66 0.40
N ARG A 7 -10.77 -1.70 0.71
CA ARG A 7 -11.31 -1.12 1.96
C ARG A 7 -10.92 -1.99 3.15
N ASP A 8 -10.99 -3.30 2.98
CA ASP A 8 -10.54 -4.29 3.96
C ASP A 8 -9.04 -4.12 4.26
N PHE A 9 -8.23 -3.94 3.21
CA PHE A 9 -6.80 -3.68 3.35
C PHE A 9 -6.52 -2.33 4.05
N ALA A 10 -7.17 -1.24 3.62
CA ALA A 10 -7.02 0.07 4.25
C ALA A 10 -7.40 0.05 5.74
N GLY A 11 -8.48 -0.66 6.09
CA GLY A 11 -8.89 -0.85 7.48
C GLY A 11 -7.87 -1.65 8.29
N GLN A 12 -7.18 -2.63 7.69
CA GLN A 12 -6.07 -3.32 8.35
C GLN A 12 -4.88 -2.39 8.58
N LEU A 13 -4.50 -1.58 7.60
CA LEU A 13 -3.41 -0.61 7.76
C LEU A 13 -3.72 0.41 8.86
N GLU A 14 -4.97 0.87 8.95
CA GLU A 14 -5.40 1.78 10.03
C GLU A 14 -5.25 1.14 11.42
N ARG A 15 -5.68 -0.13 11.58
CA ARG A 15 -5.49 -0.88 12.84
C ARG A 15 -4.02 -1.07 13.22
N LEU A 16 -3.14 -1.18 12.23
CA LEU A 16 -1.70 -1.35 12.43
C LEU A 16 -0.94 -0.03 12.62
N GLY A 17 -1.62 1.13 12.54
CA GLY A 17 -0.99 2.44 12.57
C GLY A 17 -0.23 2.80 11.27
N GLU A 18 -0.42 2.01 10.22
CA GLU A 18 0.21 2.17 8.90
C GLU A 18 -0.62 3.03 7.94
N LEU A 19 -1.77 3.54 8.38
CA LEU A 19 -2.60 4.49 7.66
C LEU A 19 -3.07 5.59 8.60
N ARG A 20 -3.01 6.83 8.12
CA ARG A 20 -3.50 8.03 8.81
C ARG A 20 -4.58 8.72 7.99
N ARG A 21 -5.71 9.00 8.64
CA ARG A 21 -6.76 9.87 8.09
C ARG A 21 -6.35 11.32 8.19
N VAL A 22 -6.62 12.07 7.13
CA VAL A 22 -6.42 13.51 7.02
C VAL A 22 -7.79 14.13 6.79
N PRO A 23 -8.49 14.54 7.87
CA PRO A 23 -9.82 15.13 7.73
C PRO A 23 -9.72 16.51 7.08
N GLU A 24 -8.65 17.26 7.24
CA GLU A 24 -8.49 18.62 6.72
C GLU A 24 -8.78 18.72 5.21
N SER A 25 -9.27 19.87 4.78
CA SER A 25 -9.45 20.13 3.35
C SER A 25 -8.09 20.33 2.70
N VAL A 26 -7.73 19.48 1.73
CA VAL A 26 -6.39 19.49 1.09
C VAL A 26 -6.55 19.56 -0.41
N SER A 27 -5.74 20.38 -1.07
CA SER A 27 -5.75 20.52 -2.52
C SER A 27 -5.18 19.29 -3.23
N PRO A 28 -5.89 18.72 -4.22
CA PRO A 28 -5.31 17.70 -5.09
C PRO A 28 -4.23 18.28 -6.01
N HIS A 29 -4.21 19.61 -6.21
CA HIS A 29 -3.17 20.28 -6.96
C HIS A 29 -1.93 20.50 -6.09
N LEU A 30 -0.96 19.58 -6.23
CA LEU A 30 0.38 19.59 -5.64
C LEU A 30 0.46 19.47 -4.11
N GLU A 31 -0.54 19.90 -3.35
CA GLU A 31 -0.50 19.87 -1.88
C GLU A 31 -0.52 18.43 -1.33
N MET A 32 -1.46 17.59 -1.77
CA MET A 32 -1.48 16.16 -1.42
C MET A 32 -0.17 15.45 -1.80
N THR A 33 0.42 15.81 -2.94
CA THR A 33 1.70 15.27 -3.40
C THR A 33 2.83 15.69 -2.48
N ALA A 34 2.92 16.97 -2.11
CA ALA A 34 3.95 17.48 -1.20
C ALA A 34 3.86 16.84 0.19
N LEU A 35 2.64 16.66 0.71
CA LEU A 35 2.39 15.93 1.95
C LEU A 35 2.82 14.46 1.82
N SER A 36 2.43 13.79 0.74
CA SER A 36 2.77 12.39 0.49
C SER A 36 4.27 12.18 0.32
N ASP A 37 4.98 13.07 -0.39
CA ASP A 37 6.45 13.02 -0.56
C ASP A 37 7.17 13.18 0.79
N ARG A 38 6.75 14.16 1.62
CA ARG A 38 7.33 14.35 2.94
C ARG A 38 7.13 13.13 3.84
N VAL A 39 5.93 12.54 3.82
CA VAL A 39 5.61 11.34 4.61
C VAL A 39 6.37 10.13 4.08
N LEU A 40 6.47 9.96 2.76
CA LEU A 40 7.25 8.90 2.12
C LEU A 40 8.72 8.95 2.53
N ARG A 41 9.35 10.12 2.47
CA ARG A 41 10.76 10.32 2.87
C ARG A 41 11.01 10.07 4.35
N ALA A 42 10.00 10.25 5.18
CA ALA A 42 10.04 9.96 6.61
C ALA A 42 9.61 8.51 6.94
N GLU A 43 9.47 7.65 5.92
CA GLU A 43 8.97 6.27 6.05
C GLU A 43 7.62 6.17 6.79
N GLY A 44 6.81 7.23 6.69
CA GLY A 44 5.56 7.36 7.42
C GLY A 44 4.39 6.58 6.80
N PRO A 45 3.19 6.70 7.39
CA PRO A 45 2.01 5.90 7.03
C PRO A 45 1.45 6.26 5.66
N ALA A 46 0.56 5.41 5.15
CA ALA A 46 -0.35 5.78 4.07
C ALA A 46 -1.26 6.94 4.51
N LEU A 47 -1.72 7.75 3.55
CA LEU A 47 -2.56 8.92 3.83
C LEU A 47 -3.93 8.75 3.18
N TRP A 48 -4.98 8.93 3.97
CA TRP A 48 -6.37 8.96 3.48
C TRP A 48 -6.90 10.39 3.61
N PHE A 49 -6.90 11.12 2.50
CA PHE A 49 -7.46 12.47 2.42
C PHE A 49 -8.97 12.40 2.27
N GLU A 50 -9.70 12.82 3.30
CA GLU A 50 -11.16 12.72 3.33
C GLU A 50 -11.85 13.85 2.56
N ARG A 51 -11.21 15.01 2.44
CA ARG A 51 -11.81 16.21 1.84
C ARG A 51 -10.88 16.87 0.80
N PRO A 52 -10.75 16.34 -0.43
CA PRO A 52 -10.03 17.03 -1.48
C PRO A 52 -10.78 18.29 -1.92
N THR A 53 -10.11 19.44 -2.02
CA THR A 53 -10.79 20.68 -2.42
C THR A 53 -11.41 20.55 -3.82
N GLY A 54 -12.66 20.97 -3.97
CA GLY A 54 -13.39 20.92 -5.25
C GLY A 54 -13.84 19.52 -5.71
N HIS A 55 -13.63 18.47 -4.90
CA HIS A 55 -13.98 17.09 -5.25
C HIS A 55 -14.65 16.37 -4.07
N THR A 56 -15.40 15.31 -4.36
CA THR A 56 -16.13 14.52 -3.35
C THR A 56 -15.56 13.12 -3.14
N VAL A 57 -14.70 12.65 -4.06
CA VAL A 57 -14.07 11.33 -3.97
C VAL A 57 -12.81 11.42 -3.10
N PRO A 58 -12.73 10.70 -1.97
CA PRO A 58 -11.55 10.73 -1.11
C PRO A 58 -10.33 10.14 -1.82
N VAL A 59 -9.13 10.56 -1.41
CA VAL A 59 -7.87 10.14 -2.02
C VAL A 59 -7.05 9.34 -1.04
N LEU A 60 -6.75 8.09 -1.40
CA LEU A 60 -5.78 7.25 -0.71
C LEU A 60 -4.43 7.36 -1.42
N ALA A 61 -3.43 7.91 -0.73
CA ALA A 61 -2.08 8.12 -1.25
C ALA A 61 -1.03 7.46 -0.34
N ASN A 62 0.20 7.37 -0.84
CA ASN A 62 1.33 6.77 -0.12
C ASN A 62 1.09 5.32 0.36
N LEU A 63 0.14 4.61 -0.27
CA LEU A 63 -0.34 3.29 0.14
C LEU A 63 0.80 2.27 0.26
N PHE A 64 1.67 2.23 -0.75
CA PHE A 64 2.82 1.33 -0.81
C PHE A 64 4.15 2.06 -0.56
N GLY A 65 4.11 3.13 0.24
CA GLY A 65 5.29 3.97 0.52
C GLY A 65 6.40 3.32 1.34
N THR A 66 6.18 2.11 1.88
CA THR A 66 7.23 1.37 2.61
C THR A 66 7.27 -0.09 2.16
N PRO A 67 8.45 -0.75 2.22
CA PRO A 67 8.56 -2.17 1.93
C PRO A 67 7.62 -3.02 2.79
N ARG A 68 7.41 -2.64 4.06
CA ARG A 68 6.45 -3.30 4.96
C ARG A 68 5.02 -3.27 4.41
N ARG A 69 4.54 -2.11 3.92
CA ARG A 69 3.18 -2.03 3.34
C ARG A 69 3.05 -2.78 2.02
N VAL A 70 4.13 -2.88 1.24
CA VAL A 70 4.18 -3.75 0.05
C VAL A 70 4.03 -5.23 0.46
N ALA A 71 4.80 -5.68 1.45
CA ALA A 71 4.72 -7.04 1.99
C ALA A 71 3.29 -7.36 2.49
N LEU A 72 2.73 -6.46 3.31
CA LEU A 72 1.37 -6.58 3.82
C LEU A 72 0.35 -6.69 2.68
N GLY A 73 0.48 -5.88 1.62
CA GLY A 73 -0.40 -5.92 0.46
C GLY A 73 -0.30 -7.21 -0.37
N MET A 74 0.86 -7.88 -0.32
CA MET A 74 1.08 -9.21 -0.92
C MET A 74 0.59 -10.35 -0.03
N GLY A 75 0.08 -10.04 1.16
CA GLY A 75 -0.46 -11.02 2.10
C GLY A 75 0.56 -11.65 3.04
N VAL A 76 1.80 -11.15 3.03
CA VAL A 76 2.90 -11.61 3.89
C VAL A 76 3.20 -10.57 4.97
N ASP A 77 3.75 -10.99 6.11
CA ASP A 77 4.00 -10.08 7.23
C ASP A 77 5.43 -9.50 7.22
N ASP A 78 6.36 -10.16 6.52
CA ASP A 78 7.75 -9.74 6.40
C ASP A 78 8.20 -9.55 4.94
N VAL A 79 9.04 -8.54 4.72
CA VAL A 79 9.66 -8.24 3.41
C VAL A 79 10.53 -9.39 2.90
N ARG A 80 11.13 -10.18 3.80
CA ARG A 80 11.95 -11.35 3.46
C ARG A 80 11.15 -12.41 2.71
N GLU A 81 9.85 -12.55 3.02
CA GLU A 81 8.94 -13.47 2.34
C GLU A 81 8.69 -13.07 0.88
N LEU A 82 8.91 -11.79 0.51
CA LEU A 82 8.82 -11.36 -0.90
C LEU A 82 9.87 -12.05 -1.79
N ARG A 83 11.00 -12.50 -1.24
CA ARG A 83 11.98 -13.27 -2.01
C ARG A 83 11.41 -14.62 -2.45
N GLU A 84 10.65 -15.28 -1.58
CA GLU A 84 10.01 -16.56 -1.90
C GLU A 84 8.95 -16.39 -2.99
N ILE A 85 8.20 -15.29 -2.95
CA ILE A 85 7.27 -14.91 -4.02
C ILE A 85 8.04 -14.74 -5.35
N GLY A 86 9.19 -14.06 -5.32
CA GLY A 86 10.05 -13.92 -6.51
C GLY A 86 10.54 -15.27 -7.06
N SER A 87 10.97 -16.18 -6.19
CA SER A 87 11.37 -17.54 -6.58
C SER A 87 10.20 -18.35 -7.16
N LEU A 88 9.01 -18.24 -6.60
CA LEU A 88 7.80 -18.87 -7.14
C LEU A 88 7.48 -18.33 -8.54
N LEU A 89 7.51 -17.01 -8.73
CA LEU A 89 7.27 -16.39 -10.04
C LEU A 89 8.31 -16.82 -11.08
N ALA A 90 9.57 -16.96 -10.69
CA ALA A 90 10.62 -17.48 -11.56
C ALA A 90 10.34 -18.93 -11.99
N ARG A 91 9.91 -19.79 -11.06
CA ARG A 91 9.51 -21.18 -11.38
C ARG A 91 8.26 -21.25 -12.27
N LEU A 92 7.31 -20.34 -12.11
CA LEU A 92 6.12 -20.27 -12.97
C LEU A 92 6.44 -19.79 -14.39
N LYS A 93 7.48 -18.96 -14.55
CA LYS A 93 7.94 -18.50 -15.86
C LYS A 93 8.48 -19.65 -16.72
N GLU A 94 9.21 -20.57 -16.10
CA GLU A 94 9.78 -21.76 -16.74
C GLU A 94 9.43 -23.00 -15.90
N PRO A 95 8.21 -23.55 -16.07
CA PRO A 95 7.78 -24.70 -15.28
C PRO A 95 8.65 -25.92 -15.59
N GLU A 96 9.09 -26.61 -14.54
CA GLU A 96 9.81 -27.87 -14.71
C GLU A 96 8.90 -28.91 -15.38
N PRO A 97 9.37 -29.62 -16.41
CA PRO A 97 8.60 -30.69 -17.03
C PRO A 97 8.27 -31.77 -15.99
N PRO A 98 7.07 -32.37 -16.03
CA PRO A 98 6.70 -33.42 -15.10
C PRO A 98 7.68 -34.58 -15.22
N GLN A 99 8.24 -35.00 -14.08
CA GLN A 99 9.06 -36.21 -14.02
C GLN A 99 8.13 -37.41 -14.01
N GLY A 100 8.09 -38.12 -15.14
CA GLY A 100 7.51 -39.46 -15.25
C GLY A 100 8.51 -40.53 -14.82
#